data_AF-A0A2S5J5G3-F1
#
_entry.id   AF-A0A2S5J5G3-F1
#
_cell.length_a   1.000
_cell.length_b   1.000
_cell.length_c   1.000
_cell.angle_alpha   90.00
_cell.angle_beta   90.00
_cell.angle_gamma   90.00
#
_symmetry.space_group_name_H-M   'P 1'
#
loop_
_entity.id
_entity.type
_entity.pdbx_description
1 polymer ?
#
loop_
_entity_poly.entity_id
_entity_poly.type
_entity_poly.pdbx_seq_one_letter_code
_entity_poly.pdbx_strand_id
1 'polypeptide(L)'
;MKIPFDKITTSLYPFEVIYEDLKFTGNFRKNNPQMVECKAKIFGRLNHYCDRCGKDLILNLDEDIIVNLSNGIYKDLDNVLSDTIEFYDGEIDIDEIFKSEIEAYKSGYFYCDECKILEGE
;
A
#
# COMPACT_ATOMS: atom_id res chain seq x y z
N MET A 1 -2.51 -6.18 11.35
CA MET A 1 -1.60 -7.03 12.13
C MET A 1 -0.47 -6.15 12.59
N LYS A 2 -0.14 -6.14 13.89
CA LYS A 2 0.90 -5.26 14.42
C LYS A 2 2.22 -5.98 14.69
N ILE A 3 3.34 -5.35 14.31
CA ILE A 3 4.69 -5.85 14.55
C ILE A 3 5.55 -4.76 15.18
N PRO A 4 6.10 -4.96 16.40
CA PRO A 4 7.03 -4.00 16.98
C PRO A 4 8.24 -3.73 16.08
N PHE A 5 8.62 -2.47 15.91
CA PHE A 5 9.78 -2.08 15.09
C PHE A 5 11.07 -2.80 15.52
N ASP A 6 11.22 -3.11 16.81
CA ASP A 6 12.39 -3.81 17.36
C ASP A 6 12.54 -5.25 16.87
N LYS A 7 11.46 -5.89 16.39
CA LYS A 7 11.52 -7.23 15.80
C LYS A 7 12.07 -7.24 14.37
N ILE A 8 12.00 -6.10 13.67
CA ILE A 8 12.53 -5.98 12.32
C ILE A 8 14.04 -5.75 12.39
N THR A 9 14.79 -6.53 11.62
CA THR A 9 16.25 -6.42 11.54
C THR A 9 16.68 -6.08 10.11
N THR A 10 17.99 -6.09 9.85
CA THR A 10 18.52 -5.90 8.50
C THR A 10 18.32 -7.13 7.60
N SER A 11 17.96 -8.29 8.16
CA SER A 11 17.49 -9.42 7.38
C SER A 11 16.04 -9.21 6.91
N LEU A 12 15.65 -9.87 5.81
CA LEU A 12 14.29 -9.82 5.31
C LEU A 12 13.34 -10.47 6.31
N TYR A 13 12.33 -9.71 6.74
CA TYR A 13 11.23 -10.19 7.56
C TYR A 13 9.99 -10.36 6.66
N PRO A 14 9.61 -11.59 6.28
CA PRO A 14 8.49 -11.80 5.38
C PRO A 14 7.15 -11.59 6.09
N PHE A 15 6.16 -11.14 5.33
CA PHE A 15 4.78 -11.08 5.80
C PHE A 15 3.79 -11.44 4.68
N GLU A 16 2.59 -11.83 5.10
CA GLU A 16 1.46 -12.08 4.22
C GLU A 16 0.16 -11.76 4.99
N VAL A 17 -0.69 -10.97 4.36
CA VAL A 17 -2.05 -10.68 4.84
C VAL A 17 -3.01 -10.87 3.66
N ILE A 18 -4.16 -11.47 3.94
CA ILE A 18 -5.23 -11.67 2.97
C ILE A 18 -6.46 -10.94 3.50
N TYR A 19 -7.06 -10.10 2.66
CA TYR A 19 -8.31 -9.41 2.95
C TYR A 19 -9.23 -9.58 1.75
N GLU A 20 -10.37 -10.24 1.97
CA GLU A 20 -11.28 -10.66 0.90
C GLU A 20 -10.53 -11.40 -0.23
N ASP A 21 -10.60 -10.90 -1.46
CA ASP A 21 -9.96 -11.47 -2.65
C ASP A 21 -8.61 -10.79 -2.97
N LEU A 22 -8.05 -10.01 -2.05
CA LEU A 22 -6.75 -9.35 -2.17
C LEU A 22 -5.71 -9.97 -1.24
N LYS A 23 -4.50 -10.07 -1.75
CA LYS A 23 -3.33 -10.55 -1.02
C LYS A 23 -2.26 -9.47 -1.00
N PHE A 24 -1.76 -9.17 0.19
CA PHE A 24 -0.62 -8.29 0.43
C PHE A 24 0.53 -9.10 1.00
N THR A 25 1.64 -9.18 0.27
CA THR A 25 2.79 -9.97 0.68
C THR A 25 4.08 -9.26 0.34
N GLY A 26 5.07 -9.39 1.22
CA GLY A 26 6.34 -8.73 1.03
C GLY A 26 7.32 -9.01 2.14
N ASN A 27 8.30 -8.13 2.24
CA ASN A 27 9.30 -8.17 3.29
C ASN A 27 9.52 -6.79 3.87
N PHE A 28 9.72 -6.75 5.19
CA PHE A 28 10.31 -5.62 5.88
C PHE A 28 11.81 -5.77 6.00
N ARG A 29 12.53 -4.66 5.96
CA ARG A 29 13.96 -4.61 6.23
C ARG A 29 14.33 -3.30 6.93
N LYS A 30 15.02 -3.38 8.05
CA LYS A 30 15.48 -2.20 8.80
C LYS A 30 16.63 -1.53 8.05
N ASN A 31 16.47 -0.24 7.74
CA ASN A 31 17.51 0.60 7.13
C ASN A 31 18.35 1.29 8.20
N ASN A 32 17.70 1.77 9.27
CA ASN A 32 18.33 2.35 10.45
C ASN A 32 17.40 2.16 11.67
N PRO A 33 17.79 2.53 12.91
CA PRO A 33 16.99 2.27 14.11
C PRO A 33 15.55 2.81 14.06
N GLN A 34 15.28 3.87 13.31
CA GLN A 34 13.97 4.51 13.20
C GLN A 34 13.26 4.24 11.87
N MET A 35 13.92 3.60 10.90
CA MET A 35 13.39 3.42 9.55
C MET A 35 13.41 1.96 9.11
N VAL A 36 12.26 1.51 8.61
CA VAL A 36 12.07 0.21 7.98
C VAL A 36 11.58 0.42 6.56
N GLU A 37 12.17 -0.29 5.59
CA GLU A 37 11.68 -0.37 4.22
C GLU A 37 10.67 -1.51 4.11
N CYS A 38 9.52 -1.25 3.52
CA CYS A 38 8.57 -2.26 3.09
C CYS A 38 8.66 -2.43 1.58
N LYS A 39 9.00 -3.64 1.13
CA LYS A 39 8.92 -4.03 -0.29
C LYS A 39 7.93 -5.16 -0.42
N ALA A 40 6.82 -4.89 -1.09
CA ALA A 40 5.68 -5.77 -1.10
C ALA A 40 4.92 -5.68 -2.41
N LYS A 41 3.90 -6.53 -2.53
CA LYS A 41 3.01 -6.59 -3.67
C LYS A 41 1.58 -6.78 -3.19
N ILE A 42 0.66 -6.03 -3.79
CA ILE A 42 -0.79 -6.24 -3.64
C ILE A 42 -1.30 -6.86 -4.93
N PHE A 43 -1.97 -7.99 -4.84
CA PHE A 43 -2.61 -8.59 -6.00
C PHE A 43 -3.92 -9.27 -5.66
N GLY A 44 -4.82 -9.31 -6.64
CA GLY A 44 -6.12 -9.99 -6.52
C GLY A 44 -7.26 -9.18 -7.13
N ARG A 45 -8.48 -9.43 -6.66
CA ARG A 45 -9.69 -8.77 -7.18
C ARG A 45 -10.21 -7.78 -6.15
N LEU A 46 -10.39 -6.53 -6.57
CA LEU A 46 -10.99 -5.47 -5.77
C LEU A 46 -12.35 -5.11 -6.34
N ASN A 47 -13.39 -5.20 -5.51
CA ASN A 47 -14.69 -4.65 -5.85
C ASN A 47 -14.61 -3.11 -5.80
N HIS A 48 -15.07 -2.46 -6.87
CA HIS A 48 -15.12 -1.01 -6.99
C HIS A 48 -16.39 -0.60 -7.75
N TYR A 49 -16.66 0.70 -7.82
CA TYR A 49 -17.76 1.24 -8.62
C TYR A 49 -17.19 2.06 -9.78
N CYS A 50 -17.86 2.04 -10.92
CA CYS A 50 -17.55 2.95 -12.02
C CYS A 50 -17.69 4.39 -11.52
N ASP A 51 -16.61 5.16 -11.58
CA ASP A 51 -16.59 6.53 -11.06
C ASP A 51 -17.50 7.50 -11.84
N ARG A 52 -18.02 7.05 -13.01
CA ARG A 52 -18.95 7.81 -13.83
C ARG A 52 -20.42 7.44 -13.64
N CYS A 53 -20.74 6.15 -13.56
CA CYS A 53 -22.14 5.69 -13.56
C CYS A 53 -22.53 4.82 -12.36
N GLY A 54 -21.60 4.51 -11.46
CA GLY A 54 -21.86 3.73 -10.25
C GLY A 54 -22.11 2.24 -10.47
N LYS A 55 -21.97 1.72 -11.70
CA LYS A 55 -22.05 0.27 -11.96
C LYS A 55 -20.92 -0.47 -11.26
N ASP A 56 -21.20 -1.69 -10.79
CA ASP A 56 -20.20 -2.56 -10.19
C ASP A 56 -19.04 -2.83 -11.16
N LEU A 57 -17.82 -2.80 -10.62
CA LEU A 57 -16.59 -3.13 -11.30
C LEU A 57 -15.76 -4.09 -10.45
N ILE A 58 -15.02 -4.95 -11.15
CA ILE A 58 -13.96 -5.75 -10.54
C ILE A 58 -12.65 -5.26 -11.14
N LEU A 59 -11.80 -4.69 -10.29
CA LEU A 59 -10.45 -4.29 -10.66
C LEU A 59 -9.49 -5.44 -10.34
N ASN A 60 -8.65 -5.80 -11.31
CA ASN A 60 -7.58 -6.77 -11.09
C ASN A 60 -6.34 -6.00 -10.66
N LEU A 61 -6.02 -6.04 -9.38
CA LEU A 61 -4.85 -5.37 -8.82
C LEU A 61 -3.62 -6.26 -9.01
N ASP A 62 -2.53 -5.64 -9.40
CA ASP A 62 -1.18 -6.21 -9.51
C ASP A 62 -0.19 -5.04 -9.34
N GLU A 63 0.01 -4.62 -8.09
CA GLU A 63 0.75 -3.39 -7.75
C GLU A 63 1.96 -3.72 -6.87
N ASP A 64 3.12 -3.21 -7.27
CA ASP A 64 4.36 -3.25 -6.47
C ASP A 64 4.39 -2.06 -5.51
N ILE A 65 4.62 -2.33 -4.23
CA ILE A 65 4.61 -1.36 -3.14
C ILE A 65 6.01 -1.19 -2.58
N ILE A 66 6.50 0.05 -2.55
CA ILE A 66 7.77 0.43 -1.91
C ILE A 66 7.51 1.66 -1.04
N VAL A 67 7.36 1.42 0.27
CA VAL A 67 7.11 2.49 1.24
C VAL A 67 8.11 2.43 2.37
N ASN A 68 8.44 3.60 2.91
CA ASN A 68 9.27 3.74 4.09
C ASN A 68 8.37 3.82 5.33
N LEU A 69 8.77 3.18 6.41
CA LEU A 69 8.05 3.14 7.67
C LEU A 69 8.92 3.79 8.73
N SER A 70 8.47 4.92 9.27
CA SER A 70 9.15 5.68 10.30
C SER A 70 8.58 5.36 11.67
N ASN A 71 9.46 5.07 12.64
CA ASN A 71 9.10 5.00 14.05
C ASN A 71 9.20 6.39 14.68
N GLY A 72 8.11 7.13 14.59
CA GLY A 72 7.98 8.53 14.95
C GLY A 72 8.00 9.47 13.73
N ILE A 73 8.24 10.75 14.01
CA ILE A 73 8.22 11.80 12.99
C ILE A 73 9.37 11.59 12.00
N TYR A 74 9.03 11.48 10.72
CA TYR A 74 9.99 11.51 9.64
C TYR A 74 10.33 12.96 9.30
N LYS A 75 11.62 13.28 9.28
CA LYS A 75 12.11 14.56 8.78
C LYS A 75 12.88 14.30 7.51
N ASP A 76 12.31 14.77 6.41
CA ASP A 76 13.02 14.80 5.15
C ASP A 76 14.28 15.67 5.30
N LEU A 77 15.42 15.08 4.99
CA LEU A 77 16.72 15.74 5.09
C LEU A 77 17.07 16.52 3.82
N ASP A 78 16.45 16.19 2.68
CA ASP A 78 16.90 16.59 1.35
C ASP A 78 15.78 17.11 0.41
N ASN A 79 14.57 17.41 0.93
CA ASN A 79 13.37 17.72 0.14
C ASN A 79 13.05 16.63 -0.90
N VAL A 80 13.41 15.38 -0.59
CA VAL A 80 13.08 14.23 -1.42
C VAL A 80 11.72 13.72 -0.96
N LEU A 81 10.71 13.84 -1.84
CA LEU A 81 9.42 13.16 -1.69
C LEU A 81 9.67 11.65 -1.51
N SER A 82 9.67 11.21 -0.25
CA SER A 82 9.78 9.82 0.15
C SER A 82 8.40 9.37 0.59
N ASP A 83 7.88 8.34 -0.07
CA ASP A 83 6.63 7.70 0.33
C ASP A 83 6.84 7.05 1.72
N THR A 84 6.34 7.72 2.76
CA THR A 84 6.69 7.42 4.15
C THR A 84 5.45 7.42 5.02
N ILE A 85 5.27 6.34 5.77
CA ILE A 85 4.21 6.16 6.76
C ILE A 85 4.82 6.29 8.16
N GLU A 86 4.26 7.17 8.99
CA GLU A 86 4.73 7.44 10.35
C GLU A 86 3.91 6.68 11.38
N PHE A 87 4.59 5.89 12.21
CA PHE A 87 4.00 5.15 13.32
C PHE A 87 4.45 5.75 14.65
N TYR A 88 3.53 5.94 15.58
CA TYR A 88 3.79 6.67 16.84
C TYR A 88 3.75 5.78 18.08
N ASP A 89 3.33 4.52 17.95
CA ASP A 89 3.21 3.53 19.04
C ASP A 89 4.36 2.51 19.06
N GLY A 90 5.36 2.66 18.17
CA GLY A 90 6.49 1.72 18.06
C GLY A 90 6.12 0.40 17.40
N GLU A 91 4.95 0.30 16.78
CA GLU A 91 4.47 -0.88 16.06
C GLU A 91 4.14 -0.55 14.61
N ILE A 92 4.55 -1.41 13.68
CA ILE A 92 4.13 -1.39 12.29
C ILE A 92 2.77 -2.06 12.21
N ASP A 93 1.73 -1.33 11.81
CA ASP A 93 0.42 -1.91 11.49
C ASP A 93 0.31 -2.23 10.01
N ILE A 94 0.43 -3.52 9.67
CA ILE A 94 0.37 -4.00 8.29
C ILE A 94 -1.01 -3.76 7.67
N ASP A 95 -2.08 -3.78 8.48
CA ASP A 95 -3.44 -3.60 7.94
C ASP A 95 -3.65 -2.13 7.55
N GLU A 96 -3.01 -1.20 8.27
CA GLU A 96 -3.03 0.22 7.95
C GLU A 96 -2.26 0.51 6.66
N ILE A 97 -1.06 -0.07 6.49
CA ILE A 97 -0.31 0.00 5.22
C ILE A 97 -1.16 -0.57 4.09
N PHE A 98 -1.71 -1.77 4.25
CA PHE A 98 -2.48 -2.40 3.19
C PHE A 98 -3.69 -1.54 2.77
N LYS A 99 -4.40 -0.99 3.76
CA LYS A 99 -5.54 -0.11 3.52
C LYS A 99 -5.12 1.20 2.86
N SER A 100 -4.02 1.84 3.29
CA SER A 100 -3.55 3.08 2.67
C SER A 100 -3.25 2.87 1.19
N GLU A 101 -2.58 1.78 0.85
CA GLU A 101 -2.21 1.49 -0.54
C GLU A 101 -3.41 1.14 -1.41
N ILE A 102 -4.40 0.42 -0.87
CA ILE A 102 -5.67 0.18 -1.59
C ILE A 102 -6.39 1.50 -1.87
N GLU A 103 -6.47 2.40 -0.89
CA GLU A 103 -7.15 3.69 -1.06
C GLU A 103 -6.35 4.63 -1.98
N ALA A 104 -5.02 4.57 -1.96
CA ALA A 104 -4.15 5.25 -2.92
C ALA A 104 -4.41 4.74 -4.35
N TYR A 105 -4.52 3.44 -4.56
CA TYR A 105 -4.90 2.86 -5.84
C TYR A 105 -6.29 3.32 -6.30
N LYS A 106 -7.29 3.27 -5.41
CA LYS A 106 -8.66 3.74 -5.68
C LYS A 106 -8.77 5.24 -5.96
N SER A 107 -7.74 6.04 -5.64
CA SER A 107 -7.74 7.47 -5.95
C SER A 107 -7.61 7.75 -7.46
N GLY A 108 -7.27 6.73 -8.26
CA GLY A 108 -7.38 6.76 -9.72
C GLY A 108 -8.83 6.78 -10.21
N TYR A 109 -9.01 6.94 -11.52
CA TYR A 109 -10.32 6.88 -12.17
C TYR A 109 -10.52 5.56 -12.90
N PHE A 110 -11.58 4.86 -12.55
CA PHE A 110 -11.96 3.55 -13.07
C PHE A 110 -13.36 3.60 -13.66
N TYR A 111 -13.45 3.22 -14.95
CA TYR A 111 -14.69 3.27 -15.70
C TYR A 111 -15.11 1.88 -16.15
N CYS A 112 -16.41 1.62 -16.18
CA CYS A 112 -16.97 0.46 -16.87
C CYS A 112 -16.80 0.60 -18.38
N ASP A 113 -16.89 -0.51 -19.09
CA ASP A 113 -16.66 -0.52 -20.54
C ASP A 113 -17.64 0.38 -21.32
N GLU A 114 -18.84 0.60 -20.79
CA GLU A 114 -19.80 1.56 -21.37
C GLU A 114 -19.41 3.03 -21.12
N CYS A 115 -18.70 3.30 -20.03
CA CYS A 115 -18.26 4.65 -19.65
C CYS A 115 -16.88 5.00 -20.18
N LYS A 116 -16.08 3.98 -20.54
CA LYS A 116 -14.89 4.08 -21.40
C LYS A 116 -15.35 4.41 -22.83
N ILE A 117 -15.96 5.57 -23.01
CA ILE A 117 -16.18 6.10 -24.35
C ILE A 117 -14.79 6.49 -24.86
N LEU A 118 -14.31 5.74 -25.85
CA LEU A 118 -13.09 6.03 -26.60
C LEU A 118 -13.14 7.50 -27.05
N GLU A 119 -11.98 8.16 -27.00
CA GLU A 119 -11.81 9.53 -27.48
C GLU A 119 -12.50 9.74 -28.84
N GLY A 120 -13.00 10.97 -29.03
CA GLY A 120 -13.83 11.36 -30.14
C GLY A 120 -13.32 11.04 -31.55
N GLU A 121 -14.26 11.11 -32.48
CA GLU A 121 -14.04 11.43 -33.89
C GLU A 121 -13.09 12.63 -34.09
#